data_AF-A0A2T1G7B1-F1
#
_entry.id   AF-A0A2T1G7B1-F1
#
_cell.length_a   1.000
_cell.length_b   1.000
_cell.length_c   1.000
_cell.angle_alpha   90.00
_cell.angle_beta   90.00
_cell.angle_gamma   90.00
#
_symmetry.space_group_name_H-M   'P 1'
#
loop_
_entity.id
_entity.type
_entity.pdbx_description
1 polymer ?
#
loop_
_entity_poly.entity_id
_entity_poly.type
_entity_poly.pdbx_seq_one_letter_code
_entity_poly.pdbx_strand_id
1 'polypeptide(L)' 'MNNIKSQIAPKKVLFISNGHGEDLNAAQILKALRQQQPQVEIGAMPIGGYGNAYRNLNVNIIGPTEFLPSG' A
#
# COMPACT_ATOMS: atom_id res chain seq x y z
N MET A 1 11.98 8.45 -36.80
CA MET A 1 11.89 9.18 -35.53
C MET A 1 11.75 8.18 -34.40
N ASN A 2 12.83 7.89 -33.68
CA ASN A 2 12.83 6.92 -32.59
C ASN A 2 12.32 7.62 -31.33
N ASN A 3 11.10 7.30 -30.93
CA ASN A 3 10.49 7.85 -29.73
C ASN A 3 11.06 7.11 -28.52
N ILE A 4 12.17 7.60 -27.98
CA ILE A 4 12.74 7.17 -26.71
C ILE A 4 11.82 7.72 -25.61
N LYS A 5 10.61 7.16 -25.46
CA LYS A 5 9.96 7.22 -24.15
C LYS A 5 10.92 6.49 -23.23
N SER A 6 11.61 7.22 -22.37
CA SER A 6 12.42 6.61 -21.33
C SER A 6 11.56 5.54 -20.65
N GLN A 7 12.07 4.31 -20.61
CA GLN A 7 11.46 3.23 -19.87
C GLN A 7 11.58 3.58 -18.38
N ILE A 8 10.78 4.54 -17.91
CA ILE A 8 10.72 4.88 -16.49
C ILE A 8 9.96 3.72 -15.87
N ALA A 9 10.69 2.87 -15.14
CA ALA A 9 10.08 1.84 -14.33
C ALA A 9 9.01 2.48 -13.43
N PRO A 10 7.84 1.83 -13.27
CA PRO A 10 6.79 2.36 -12.41
C PRO A 10 7.34 2.57 -11.00
N LYS A 11 7.06 3.75 -10.43
CA LYS A 11 7.43 4.04 -9.05
C LYS A 11 6.68 3.07 -8.13
N LYS A 12 7.38 2.55 -7.13
CA LYS A 12 6.80 1.65 -6.13
C LYS A 12 6.69 2.35 -4.80
N VAL A 13 5.54 2.20 -4.13
CA VAL A 13 5.28 2.76 -2.81
C VAL A 13 4.85 1.65 -1.88
N LEU A 14 5.47 1.60 -0.70
CA LEU A 14 5.10 0.70 0.39
C LEU A 14 4.46 1.52 1.50
N PHE A 15 3.23 1.18 1.87
CA PHE A 15 2.59 1.70 3.08
C PHE A 15 2.95 0.82 4.26
N ILE A 16 3.41 1.43 5.35
CA ILE A 16 3.76 0.72 6.59
C ILE A 16 2.91 1.33 7.71
N SER A 17 2.27 0.48 8.50
CA SER A 17 1.41 0.87 9.61
C SER A 17 1.58 -0.09 10.79
N ASN A 18 1.39 0.43 12.00
CA ASN A 18 1.52 -0.27 13.27
C ASN A 18 0.19 -0.25 14.05
N GLY A 19 -0.89 -0.73 13.42
CA GLY A 19 -2.17 -0.92 14.08
C GLY A 19 -3.39 -0.62 13.22
N HIS A 20 -4.56 -1.05 13.68
CA HIS A 20 -5.80 -0.99 12.90
C HIS A 20 -6.22 0.45 12.53
N GLY A 21 -6.03 1.42 13.44
CA GLY A 21 -6.33 2.82 13.14
C GLY A 21 -5.41 3.41 12.08
N GLU A 22 -4.13 3.04 12.09
CA GLU A 22 -3.16 3.47 11.10
C GLU A 22 -3.42 2.83 9.73
N ASP A 23 -3.82 1.55 9.69
CA ASP A 23 -4.27 0.88 8.47
C ASP A 23 -5.42 1.65 7.80
N LEU A 24 -6.39 2.14 8.58
CA LEU A 24 -7.53 2.91 8.07
C LEU A 24 -7.09 4.25 7.47
N ASN A 25 -6.22 4.99 8.17
CA ASN A 25 -5.69 6.26 7.69
C ASN A 25 -4.86 6.07 6.41
N ALA A 26 -3.96 5.09 6.42
CA ALA A 26 -3.13 4.75 5.27
C ALA A 26 -3.97 4.30 4.06
N ALA A 27 -5.05 3.54 4.28
CA ALA A 27 -5.97 3.14 3.23
C ALA A 27 -6.63 4.34 2.52
N GLN A 28 -6.95 5.42 3.24
CA GLN A 28 -7.50 6.64 2.61
C GLN A 28 -6.46 7.34 1.73
N ILE A 29 -5.22 7.48 2.22
CA ILE A 29 -4.11 8.08 1.47
C ILE A 29 -3.82 7.23 0.22
N LEU A 30 -3.78 5.92 0.37
CA LEU A 30 -3.57 4.96 -0.72
C LEU A 30 -4.65 5.11 -1.80
N LYS A 31 -5.92 5.23 -1.40
CA LYS A 31 -7.04 5.41 -2.34
C LYS A 31 -6.88 6.69 -3.16
N ALA A 32 -6.54 7.80 -2.51
CA ALA A 32 -6.25 9.07 -3.20
C ALA A 32 -5.03 8.95 -4.13
N LEU A 33 -3.96 8.30 -3.67
CA LEU A 33 -2.75 8.11 -4.48
C LEU A 33 -3.03 7.28 -5.75
N ARG A 34 -3.79 6.17 -5.64
CA ARG A 34 -4.17 5.36 -6.82
C ARG A 34 -4.99 6.14 -7.83
N GLN A 35 -5.87 7.02 -7.37
CA GLN A 35 -6.68 7.86 -8.25
C GLN A 35 -5.83 8.90 -8.99
N GLN A 36 -4.87 9.51 -8.30
CA GLN A 36 -4.01 10.56 -8.87
C GLN A 36 -2.87 9.99 -9.72
N GLN A 37 -2.37 8.81 -9.38
CA GLN A 37 -1.17 8.19 -9.98
C GLN A 37 -1.38 6.68 -10.17
N PRO A 38 -2.24 6.25 -11.12
CA PRO A 38 -2.59 4.84 -11.32
C PRO A 38 -1.42 3.96 -11.76
N GLN A 39 -0.36 4.55 -12.30
CA GLN A 39 0.87 3.86 -12.72
C GLN A 39 1.83 3.55 -11.55
N VAL A 40 1.54 4.03 -10.33
CA VAL A 40 2.33 3.69 -9.14
C VAL A 40 1.95 2.31 -8.66
N GLU A 41 2.94 1.43 -8.53
CA GLU A 41 2.75 0.14 -7.89
C GLU A 41 2.68 0.33 -6.37
N ILE A 42 1.67 -0.27 -5.73
CA ILE A 42 1.44 -0.09 -4.30
C ILE A 42 1.39 -1.45 -3.59
N GLY A 43 2.19 -1.56 -2.52
CA GLY A 43 2.08 -2.61 -1.51
C GLY A 43 1.81 -2.02 -0.13
N ALA A 44 1.41 -2.88 0.80
CA ALA A 44 1.25 -2.51 2.21
C ALA A 44 1.84 -3.58 3.14
N MET A 45 2.43 -3.15 4.25
CA MET A 45 3.01 -4.01 5.29
C MET A 45 2.47 -3.56 6.65
N PRO A 46 1.38 -4.17 7.12
CA PRO A 46 0.86 -3.93 8.47
C PRO A 46 1.72 -4.72 9.48
N ILE A 47 2.37 -4.01 10.41
CA ILE A 47 3.26 -4.62 11.42
C ILE A 47 2.45 -5.21 12.58
N GLY A 48 1.27 -4.65 12.86
CA GLY A 48 0.35 -5.15 13.89
C GLY A 48 -1.08 -5.20 13.36
N GLY A 49 -1.65 -6.41 13.30
CA GLY A 49 -3.02 -6.66 12.84
C GLY A 49 -3.12 -7.27 11.43
N TYR A 50 -4.35 -7.57 11.01
CA TYR A 50 -4.61 -8.33 9.78
C TYR A 50 -4.49 -7.52 8.49
N GLY A 51 -4.25 -6.19 8.54
CA GLY A 51 -4.21 -5.36 7.34
C GLY A 51 -5.53 -5.32 6.57
N ASN A 52 -6.66 -5.47 7.25
CA ASN A 52 -7.97 -5.60 6.60
C ASN A 52 -8.32 -4.37 5.75
N ALA A 53 -7.93 -3.16 6.18
CA ALA A 53 -8.17 -1.96 5.40
C ALA A 53 -7.47 -2.00 4.03
N TYR A 54 -6.24 -2.51 3.98
CA TYR A 54 -5.50 -2.71 2.73
C TYR A 54 -6.10 -3.85 1.87
N ARG A 55 -6.50 -4.96 2.50
CA ARG A 55 -7.13 -6.10 1.81
C ARG A 55 -8.45 -5.71 1.14
N ASN A 56 -9.28 -4.93 1.83
CA ASN A 56 -10.53 -4.40 1.29
C ASN A 56 -10.32 -3.51 0.06
N LEU A 57 -9.12 -2.95 -0.10
CA LEU A 57 -8.72 -2.17 -1.27
C LEU A 57 -7.96 -3.00 -2.32
N ASN A 58 -7.89 -4.33 -2.18
CA ASN A 58 -7.11 -5.22 -3.06
C ASN A 58 -5.64 -4.74 -3.19
N VAL A 59 -5.02 -4.39 -2.06
CA VAL A 59 -3.61 -4.02 -1.99
C VAL A 59 -2.81 -5.28 -1.70
N ASN A 60 -1.67 -5.45 -2.38
CA ASN A 60 -0.78 -6.56 -2.10
C ASN A 60 -0.14 -6.37 -0.72
N ILE A 61 -0.19 -7.43 0.08
CA ILE A 61 0.32 -7.41 1.46
C ILE A 61 1.71 -8.02 1.45
N ILE A 62 2.68 -7.22 1.86
CA ILE A 62 4.09 -7.59 1.86
C ILE A 62 4.48 -7.89 3.30
N GLY A 63 5.08 -9.07 3.51
CA GLY A 63 5.48 -9.53 4.84
C GLY A 63 4.36 -10.22 5.61
N PRO A 64 4.69 -10.79 6.79
CA PRO A 64 3.72 -11.47 7.63
C PRO A 64 2.70 -10.49 8.21
N THR A 65 1.46 -10.93 8.36
CA THR A 65 0.45 -10.24 9.16
C THR A 65 0.24 -11.03 10.44
N GLU A 66 0.68 -10.51 11.57
CA GLU A 66 0.47 -11.14 12.86
C GLU A 66 -0.57 -10.38 13.67
N PHE A 67 -1.50 -11.14 14.27
CA PHE A 67 -2.34 -10.61 15.32
C PHE A 67 -1.49 -10.54 16.59
N LEU A 68 -1.01 -9.34 16.88
CA LEU A 68 -0.38 -9.05 18.16
C LEU A 68 -1.49 -8.66 19.15
N PRO A 69 -1.64 -9.37 20.29
CA PRO A 69 -2.61 -8.97 21.30
C PRO A 69 -2.24 -7.57 21.81
N SER A 70 -3.18 -6.62 21.68
CA SER A 70 -3.07 -5.34 22.37
C SER A 70 -3.21 -5.60 23.87
N GLY A 71 -2.21 -5.17 24.65
CA GLY A 71 -2.30 -5.18 26.11
C GLY A 71 -3.45 -4.33 26.64
#